data_AF-A0AA39H8P3-F1
#
_entry.id   AF-A0AA39H8P3-F1
#
_cell.length_a   1.000
_cell.length_b   1.000
_cell.length_c   1.000
_cell.angle_alpha   90.00
_cell.angle_beta   90.00
_cell.angle_gamma   90.00
#
_symmetry.space_group_name_H-M   'P 1'
#
loop_
_entity.id
_entity.type
_entity.pdbx_description
1 polymer ?
#
loop_
_entity_poly.entity_id
_entity_poly.type
_entity_poly.pdbx_seq_one_letter_code
_entity_poly.pdbx_strand_id
1 'polypeptide(L)'
;MINSETVNFAYNIILDVSCLVNYPIKFLAMYIVFRHSPKEMGALPYFLLYIMAWNLLANIFGGLLHVHRQFPALCCRIDGIIRLITCNEYVAHVFFAAIFGCIISCVVAVPAVFPYRYLAVAHPTLLDRVEFHAPAFYMTNCKSDSEVSLVKNFSTTYP
;
A
#
# COMPACT_ATOMS: atom_id res chain seq x y z
N MET A 1 7.64 -40.49 6.70
CA MET A 1 7.21 -39.46 7.65
C MET A 1 8.01 -38.21 7.35
N ILE A 2 7.36 -37.15 6.87
CA ILE A 2 8.02 -35.84 6.73
C ILE A 2 8.05 -35.26 8.14
N ASN A 3 9.23 -34.99 8.68
CA ASN A 3 9.37 -34.42 10.02
C ASN A 3 8.73 -33.03 10.04
N SER A 4 7.87 -32.76 11.03
CA SER A 4 7.24 -31.44 11.19
C SER A 4 8.28 -30.30 11.29
N GLU A 5 9.46 -30.60 11.83
CA GLU A 5 10.57 -29.66 11.95
C GLU A 5 11.09 -29.18 10.59
N THR A 6 11.25 -30.08 9.62
CA THR A 6 11.76 -29.71 8.29
C THR A 6 10.74 -28.86 7.52
N VAL A 7 9.44 -29.11 7.72
CA VAL A 7 8.35 -28.30 7.15
C VAL A 7 8.35 -26.89 7.71
N ASN A 8 8.47 -26.73 9.03
CA ASN A 8 8.50 -25.40 9.66
C ASN A 8 9.74 -24.60 9.24
N PHE A 9 10.89 -25.24 9.14
CA PHE A 9 12.12 -24.60 8.69
C PHE A 9 12.01 -24.13 7.23
N ALA A 10 11.54 -25.00 6.33
CA ALA A 10 11.34 -24.65 4.93
C ALA A 10 10.32 -23.52 4.76
N TYR A 11 9.22 -23.57 5.51
CA TYR A 11 8.20 -22.51 5.52
C TYR A 11 8.80 -21.16 5.94
N ASN A 12 9.61 -21.15 7.01
CA ASN A 12 10.22 -19.92 7.50
C ASN A 12 11.18 -19.31 6.48
N ILE A 13 12.02 -20.12 5.82
CA ILE A 13 12.91 -19.65 4.76
C ILE A 13 12.12 -19.03 3.60
N ILE A 14 11.05 -19.71 3.15
CA ILE A 14 10.23 -19.21 2.04
C ILE A 14 9.60 -17.87 2.40
N LEU A 15 9.14 -17.71 3.64
CA LEU A 15 8.53 -16.48 4.12
C LEU A 15 9.57 -15.34 4.18
N ASP A 16 10.76 -15.61 4.73
CA ASP A 16 11.86 -14.64 4.78
C ASP A 16 12.30 -14.20 3.38
N VAL A 17 12.46 -15.14 2.45
CA VAL A 17 12.81 -14.84 1.04
C VAL A 17 11.70 -14.03 0.37
N SER A 18 10.44 -14.38 0.60
CA SER A 18 9.29 -13.67 0.04
C SER A 18 9.21 -12.23 0.56
N CYS A 19 9.48 -12.01 1.85
CA CYS A 19 9.58 -10.69 2.45
C CYS A 19 10.75 -9.90 1.86
N LEU A 20 11.94 -10.51 1.80
CA LEU A 20 13.16 -9.89 1.27
C LEU A 20 12.98 -9.40 -0.16
N VAL A 21 12.33 -10.19 -1.02
CA VAL A 21 12.08 -9.84 -2.43
C VAL A 21 10.97 -8.78 -2.55
N ASN A 22 9.96 -8.81 -1.68
CA ASN A 22 8.87 -7.83 -1.74
C ASN A 22 9.30 -6.42 -1.37
N TYR A 23 10.30 -6.24 -0.49
CA TYR A 23 10.78 -4.92 -0.10
C TYR A 23 11.29 -4.09 -1.29
N PRO A 24 12.33 -4.51 -2.05
CA PRO A 24 12.87 -3.69 -3.13
C PRO A 24 11.83 -3.46 -4.22
N ILE A 25 10.98 -4.44 -4.52
CA ILE A 25 9.91 -4.30 -5.52
C ILE A 25 8.93 -3.20 -5.10
N LYS A 26 8.49 -3.18 -3.83
CA LYS A 26 7.56 -2.16 -3.32
C LYS A 26 8.21 -0.79 -3.22
N PHE A 27 9.48 -0.71 -2.79
CA PHE A 27 10.22 0.56 -2.78
C PHE A 27 10.40 1.13 -4.19
N LEU A 28 10.74 0.28 -5.16
CA LEU A 28 10.91 0.69 -6.55
C LEU A 28 9.57 1.11 -7.16
N ALA A 29 8.47 0.39 -6.87
CA ALA A 29 7.13 0.80 -7.27
C ALA A 29 6.73 2.15 -6.65
N MET A 30 6.99 2.35 -5.36
CA MET A 30 6.73 3.62 -4.67
C MET A 30 7.56 4.76 -5.29
N TYR A 31 8.83 4.51 -5.58
CA TYR A 31 9.73 5.47 -6.24
C TYR A 31 9.25 5.83 -7.65
N ILE A 32 8.84 4.84 -8.45
CA ILE A 32 8.28 5.08 -9.79
C ILE A 32 7.01 5.92 -9.68
N VAL A 33 6.07 5.55 -8.81
CA VAL A 33 4.81 6.30 -8.64
C VAL A 33 5.10 7.72 -8.17
N PHE A 34 6.03 7.92 -7.23
CA PHE A 34 6.40 9.23 -6.75
C PHE A 34 7.05 10.11 -7.85
N ARG A 35 7.90 9.52 -8.70
CA ARG A 35 8.68 10.27 -9.70
C ARG A 35 7.99 10.43 -11.05
N HIS A 36 7.23 9.42 -11.48
CA HIS A 36 6.64 9.33 -12.82
C HIS A 36 5.12 9.51 -12.83
N SER A 37 4.47 9.77 -11.69
CA SER A 37 3.04 10.11 -11.73
C SER A 37 2.84 11.46 -12.43
N PRO A 38 2.03 11.52 -13.49
CA PRO A 38 1.73 12.77 -14.17
C PRO A 38 0.97 13.69 -13.21
N LYS A 39 1.30 14.99 -13.27
CA LYS A 39 0.70 16.01 -12.40
C LYS A 39 -0.81 16.14 -12.61
N GLU A 40 -1.30 15.76 -13.79
CA GLU A 40 -2.71 15.82 -14.15
C GLU A 40 -3.58 14.76 -13.45
N MET A 41 -2.99 13.76 -12.78
CA MET A 41 -3.75 12.75 -12.02
C MET A 41 -4.23 13.21 -10.63
N GLY A 42 -4.01 14.48 -10.26
CA GLY A 42 -4.52 15.08 -9.03
C GLY A 42 -4.06 14.33 -7.77
N ALA A 43 -5.01 13.99 -6.88
CA ALA A 43 -4.75 13.32 -5.61
C ALA A 43 -4.62 11.79 -5.69
N LEU A 44 -4.91 11.17 -6.84
CA LEU A 44 -4.83 9.71 -7.03
C LEU A 44 -3.49 9.08 -6.64
N PRO A 45 -2.31 9.62 -7.05
CA PRO A 45 -1.03 9.02 -6.70
C PRO A 45 -0.77 9.04 -5.19
N TYR A 46 -1.30 10.00 -4.43
CA TYR A 46 -1.16 10.05 -2.98
C TYR A 46 -1.94 8.92 -2.30
N PHE A 47 -3.16 8.62 -2.75
CA PHE A 47 -3.90 7.46 -2.25
C PHE A 47 -3.19 6.14 -2.56
N LEU A 48 -2.62 6.03 -3.76
CA LEU A 48 -1.87 4.83 -4.14
C LEU A 48 -0.59 4.68 -3.30
N LEU A 49 0.16 5.75 -3.08
CA LEU A 49 1.33 5.77 -2.20
C LEU A 49 0.95 5.42 -0.76
N TYR A 50 -0.17 5.93 -0.27
CA TYR A 50 -0.68 5.61 1.06
C TYR A 50 -0.96 4.11 1.21
N ILE A 51 -1.70 3.50 0.28
CA ILE A 51 -1.99 2.06 0.28
C ILE A 51 -0.68 1.24 0.21
N MET A 52 0.24 1.62 -0.67
CA MET A 52 1.53 0.93 -0.80
C MET A 52 2.38 1.04 0.47
N ALA A 53 2.36 2.18 1.16
CA ALA A 53 3.06 2.40 2.41
C ALA A 53 2.52 1.50 3.54
N TRP A 54 1.19 1.42 3.70
CA TRP A 54 0.59 0.52 4.69
C TRP A 54 0.85 -0.96 4.39
N ASN A 55 0.83 -1.33 3.12
CA ASN A 55 1.17 -2.69 2.69
C ASN A 55 2.65 -3.01 2.96
N LEU A 56 3.55 -2.08 2.68
CA LEU A 56 4.97 -2.22 3.01
C LEU A 56 5.15 -2.38 4.53
N LEU A 57 4.50 -1.54 5.33
CA LEU A 57 4.57 -1.58 6.79
C LEU A 57 4.03 -2.91 7.35
N ALA A 58 2.93 -3.42 6.80
CA ALA A 58 2.39 -4.73 7.16
C ALA A 58 3.38 -5.87 6.86
N ASN A 59 4.11 -5.80 5.74
CA ASN A 59 5.15 -6.79 5.43
C ASN A 59 6.36 -6.67 6.36
N ILE A 60 6.76 -5.45 6.74
CA ILE A 60 7.82 -5.24 7.74
C ILE A 60 7.43 -5.88 9.07
N PHE A 61 6.24 -5.57 9.57
CA PHE A 61 5.77 -6.17 10.83
C PHE A 61 5.54 -7.68 10.72
N GLY A 62 5.06 -8.18 9.58
CA GLY A 62 4.88 -9.61 9.33
C GLY A 62 6.20 -10.38 9.22
N GLY A 63 7.25 -9.78 8.64
CA GLY A 63 8.59 -10.38 8.64
C GLY A 63 9.24 -10.35 10.03
N LEU A 64 8.95 -9.34 10.85
CA LEU A 64 9.43 -9.27 12.23
C LEU A 64 8.70 -10.25 13.16
N LEU A 65 7.40 -10.48 12.93
CA LEU A 65 6.56 -11.43 13.65
C LEU A 65 6.18 -12.61 12.76
N HIS A 66 6.92 -13.71 12.86
CA HIS A 66 6.44 -14.99 12.36
C HIS A 66 5.33 -15.51 13.27
N VAL A 67 4.09 -15.34 12.84
CA VAL A 67 2.93 -15.89 13.54
C VAL A 67 2.79 -17.36 13.20
N HIS A 68 3.29 -18.24 14.08
CA HIS A 68 3.03 -19.66 13.98
C HIS A 68 1.70 -20.00 14.66
N ARG A 69 0.77 -20.55 13.88
CA ARG A 69 -0.42 -21.22 14.44
C ARG A 69 0.02 -22.56 15.01
N GLN A 70 0.12 -22.67 16.33
CA GLN A 70 0.23 -23.96 16.97
C GLN A 70 -1.16 -24.55 17.17
N PHE A 71 -1.26 -25.88 17.07
CA PHE A 71 -2.48 -26.60 17.43
C PHE A 71 -2.48 -26.80 18.96
N PRO A 72 -3.57 -26.52 19.69
CA PRO A 72 -4.88 -26.04 19.24
C PRO A 72 -4.87 -24.54 18.88
N ALA A 73 -5.69 -24.17 17.88
CA ALA A 73 -5.73 -22.88 17.17
C ALA A 73 -5.97 -21.60 18.01
N LEU A 74 -5.99 -21.73 19.33
CA LEU A 74 -6.12 -20.65 20.31
C LEU A 74 -4.75 -20.10 20.77
N CYS A 75 -3.67 -20.86 20.57
CA CYS A 75 -2.32 -20.44 20.95
C CYS A 75 -1.54 -19.94 19.73
N CYS A 76 -1.57 -18.63 19.47
CA CYS A 76 -0.64 -17.99 18.55
C CYS A 76 0.71 -17.86 19.25
N ARG A 77 1.70 -18.62 18.79
CA ARG A 77 3.07 -18.46 19.24
C ARG A 77 3.76 -17.48 18.30
N ILE A 78 4.16 -16.33 18.84
CA ILE A 78 4.92 -15.33 18.11
C ILE A 78 6.40 -15.69 18.27
N ASP A 79 6.96 -16.32 17.25
CA ASP A 79 8.40 -16.50 17.13
C ASP A 79 8.90 -15.57 16.01
N GLY A 80 10.15 -15.11 16.09
CA GLY A 80 10.69 -14.17 15.10
C GLY A 80 11.89 -13.40 15.63
N ILE A 81 12.44 -12.50 14.81
CA ILE A 81 13.56 -11.62 15.19
C ILE A 81 13.21 -10.79 16.43
N ILE A 82 11.92 -10.44 16.60
CA ILE A 82 11.47 -9.68 17.76
C ILE A 82 11.81 -10.36 19.09
N ARG A 83 11.80 -11.70 19.13
CA ARG A 83 12.07 -12.49 20.34
C ARG A 83 13.53 -12.41 20.77
N LEU A 84 14.45 -12.09 19.85
CA LEU A 84 15.85 -11.81 20.16
C LEU A 84 16.04 -10.43 20.79
N ILE A 85 15.18 -9.47 20.44
CA ILE A 85 15.28 -8.07 20.90
C ILE A 85 14.51 -7.88 22.20
N THR A 86 13.35 -8.51 22.34
CA THR A 86 12.48 -8.36 23.51
C THR A 86 11.83 -9.68 23.89
N CYS A 87 11.90 -10.02 25.17
CA CYS A 87 11.17 -11.15 25.76
C CYS A 87 9.82 -10.70 26.38
N ASN A 88 9.43 -9.45 26.17
CA ASN A 88 8.24 -8.89 26.78
C ASN A 88 6.99 -9.20 25.94
N GLU A 89 6.03 -9.90 26.53
CA GLU A 89 4.75 -10.28 25.92
C GLU A 89 3.92 -9.06 25.48
N TYR A 90 3.98 -7.95 26.25
CA TYR A 90 3.28 -6.70 25.89
C TYR A 90 3.73 -6.17 24.53
N VAL A 91 5.03 -6.27 24.22
CA VAL A 91 5.55 -5.77 22.94
C VAL A 91 5.01 -6.62 21.79
N ALA A 92 4.98 -7.95 21.95
CA ALA A 92 4.43 -8.85 20.94
C ALA A 92 2.95 -8.53 20.61
N HIS A 93 2.13 -8.24 21.63
CA HIS A 93 0.75 -7.81 21.43
C HIS A 93 0.63 -6.47 20.71
N VAL A 94 1.51 -5.50 21.00
CA VAL A 94 1.53 -4.19 20.32
C VAL A 94 1.83 -4.35 18.83
N PHE A 95 2.84 -5.15 18.48
CA PHE A 95 3.14 -5.41 17.07
C PHE A 95 2.03 -6.19 16.37
N PHE A 96 1.40 -7.15 17.05
CA PHE A 96 0.24 -7.85 16.52
C PHE A 96 -0.92 -6.87 16.23
N ALA A 97 -1.24 -5.99 17.18
CA ALA A 97 -2.23 -4.93 16.99
C ALA A 97 -1.85 -3.98 15.84
N ALA A 98 -0.56 -3.66 15.68
CA ALA A 98 -0.07 -2.83 14.58
C ALA A 98 -0.29 -3.48 13.21
N ILE A 99 -0.09 -4.80 13.08
CA ILE A 99 -0.40 -5.55 11.85
C ILE A 99 -1.90 -5.44 11.53
N PHE A 100 -2.77 -5.66 12.53
CA PHE A 100 -4.22 -5.49 12.35
C PHE A 100 -4.59 -4.06 11.95
N GLY A 101 -3.96 -3.06 12.57
CA GLY A 101 -4.10 -1.66 12.19
C GLY A 101 -3.74 -1.44 10.71
N CYS A 102 -2.62 -1.97 10.25
CA CYS A 102 -2.20 -1.86 8.85
C CYS A 102 -3.20 -2.53 7.90
N ILE A 103 -3.76 -3.69 8.27
CA ILE A 103 -4.79 -4.39 7.48
C ILE A 103 -6.06 -3.53 7.38
N ILE A 104 -6.55 -3.01 8.51
CA ILE A 104 -7.74 -2.15 8.53
C ILE A 104 -7.50 -0.89 7.70
N SER A 105 -6.35 -0.25 7.84
CA SER A 105 -5.97 0.93 7.04
C SER A 105 -5.95 0.61 5.54
N CYS A 106 -5.42 -0.54 5.13
CA CYS A 106 -5.49 -1.00 3.73
C CYS A 106 -6.94 -1.21 3.28
N VAL A 107 -7.75 -1.91 4.09
CA VAL A 107 -9.15 -2.22 3.79
C VAL A 107 -10.01 -0.96 3.68
N VAL A 108 -9.72 0.09 4.45
CA VAL A 108 -10.43 1.37 4.37
C VAL A 108 -9.92 2.21 3.19
N ALA A 109 -8.64 2.14 2.87
CA ALA A 109 -8.06 2.93 1.78
C ALA A 109 -8.46 2.43 0.39
N VAL A 110 -8.57 1.11 0.17
CA VAL A 110 -9.02 0.53 -1.11
C VAL A 110 -10.39 1.07 -1.57
N PRO A 111 -11.46 1.03 -0.76
CA PRO A 111 -12.76 1.53 -1.16
C PRO A 111 -12.75 3.05 -1.38
N ALA A 112 -11.86 3.81 -0.73
CA ALA A 112 -11.73 5.25 -0.92
C ALA A 112 -11.18 5.63 -2.32
N VAL A 113 -10.50 4.71 -3.02
CA VAL A 113 -10.03 4.95 -4.39
C VAL A 113 -11.17 4.94 -5.41
N PHE A 114 -12.22 4.14 -5.20
CA PHE A 114 -13.36 4.07 -6.12
C PHE A 114 -14.14 5.39 -6.27
N PRO A 115 -14.60 6.07 -5.20
CA PRO A 115 -15.31 7.34 -5.34
C PRO A 115 -14.41 8.40 -5.96
N TYR A 116 -13.10 8.40 -5.67
CA TYR A 116 -12.16 9.31 -6.32
C TYR A 116 -12.12 9.08 -7.85
N ARG A 117 -11.99 7.83 -8.29
CA ARG A 117 -12.01 7.49 -9.73
C ARG A 117 -13.36 7.80 -10.37
N TYR A 118 -14.45 7.57 -9.65
CA TYR A 118 -15.79 7.90 -10.10
C TYR A 118 -15.96 9.41 -10.31
N LEU A 119 -15.53 10.23 -9.34
CA LEU A 119 -15.55 11.69 -9.46
C LEU A 119 -14.69 12.20 -10.61
N ALA A 120 -13.53 11.58 -10.85
CA ALA A 120 -12.65 11.91 -11.97
C ALA A 120 -13.29 11.69 -13.34
N VAL A 121 -14.16 10.69 -13.48
CA VAL A 121 -14.84 10.39 -14.76
C VAL A 121 -16.16 11.15 -14.87
N ALA A 122 -16.97 11.20 -13.81
CA ALA A 122 -18.32 11.76 -13.86
C ALA A 122 -18.36 13.29 -13.75
N HIS A 123 -17.42 13.90 -13.02
CA HIS A 123 -17.47 15.33 -12.67
C HIS A 123 -16.09 16.01 -12.73
N PRO A 124 -15.46 16.12 -13.93
CA PRO A 124 -14.13 16.73 -14.06
C PRO A 124 -14.10 18.20 -13.61
N THR A 125 -15.21 18.93 -13.72
CA THR A 125 -15.32 20.34 -13.31
C THR A 125 -15.25 20.55 -11.79
N LEU A 126 -15.56 19.53 -10.99
CA LEU A 126 -15.44 19.61 -9.53
C LEU A 126 -13.99 19.41 -9.07
N LEU A 127 -13.20 18.63 -9.81
CA LEU A 127 -11.79 18.40 -9.51
C LEU A 127 -10.94 19.67 -9.66
N ASP A 128 -11.27 20.50 -10.64
CA ASP A 128 -10.60 21.80 -10.89
C ASP A 128 -10.76 22.75 -9.70
N ARG A 129 -11.84 22.59 -8.92
CA ARG A 129 -12.11 23.40 -7.72
C ARG A 129 -11.49 22.84 -6.44
N VAL A 130 -11.16 21.55 -6.44
CA VAL A 130 -10.54 20.83 -5.32
C VAL A 130 -9.03 20.72 -5.51
N GLU A 131 -8.45 21.44 -6.48
CA GLU A 131 -7.01 21.61 -6.60
C GLU A 131 -6.50 22.32 -5.34
N PHE A 132 -6.23 21.49 -4.34
CA PHE A 132 -5.68 21.84 -3.05
C PHE A 132 -4.44 22.67 -3.34
N HIS A 133 -4.27 23.77 -2.59
CA HIS A 133 -3.14 24.68 -2.63
C HIS A 133 -1.82 23.94 -2.33
N ALA A 134 -1.40 23.08 -3.26
CA ALA A 134 -0.11 22.45 -3.26
C ALA A 134 0.89 23.57 -3.54
N PRO A 135 2.00 23.64 -2.79
CA PRO A 135 2.98 24.68 -3.00
C PRO A 135 3.38 24.69 -4.48
N ALA A 136 3.38 25.88 -5.08
CA ALA A 136 3.56 26.20 -6.50
C ALA A 136 4.90 25.73 -7.14
N PHE A 137 5.58 24.77 -6.52
CA PHE A 137 6.92 24.32 -6.86
C PHE A 137 6.99 23.42 -8.11
N TYR A 138 5.85 23.02 -8.68
CA TYR A 138 5.84 22.05 -9.79
C TYR A 138 5.05 22.47 -11.04
N MET A 139 4.43 23.65 -11.12
CA MET A 139 3.56 23.98 -12.27
C MET A 139 4.26 24.55 -13.52
N THR A 140 5.58 24.72 -13.58
CA THR A 140 6.18 25.47 -14.70
C THR A 140 6.55 24.68 -15.95
N ASN A 141 6.31 23.36 -16.07
CA ASN A 141 6.94 22.59 -17.17
C ASN A 141 6.12 21.50 -17.89
N CYS A 142 4.80 21.47 -17.85
CA CYS A 142 4.05 20.63 -18.79
C CYS A 142 2.71 21.26 -19.14
N LYS A 143 2.75 22.15 -20.12
CA LYS A 143 1.58 22.48 -20.94
C LYS A 143 1.68 21.59 -22.19
N SER A 144 1.12 20.39 -22.12
CA SER A 144 0.95 19.54 -23.30
C SER A 144 -0.39 19.89 -23.92
N ASP A 145 -0.39 20.89 -24.82
CA ASP A 145 -1.54 21.46 -25.52
C ASP A 145 -2.31 20.48 -26.44
N SER A 146 -2.05 19.17 -26.38
CA SER A 146 -2.63 18.15 -27.27
C SER A 146 -3.85 17.41 -26.72
N GLU A 147 -4.06 17.30 -25.40
CA GLU A 147 -5.18 16.51 -24.86
C GLU A 147 -6.50 17.28 -24.66
N VAL A 148 -6.43 18.61 -24.52
CA VAL A 148 -7.64 19.45 -24.35
C VAL A 148 -8.53 19.46 -25.61
N SER A 149 -7.98 19.11 -26.78
CA SER A 149 -8.71 19.06 -28.05
C SER A 149 -9.53 17.76 -28.23
N LEU A 150 -9.15 16.66 -27.57
CA LEU A 150 -9.85 15.38 -27.70
C LEU A 150 -11.06 15.27 -26.76
N VAL A 151 -10.96 15.80 -25.55
CA VAL A 151 -12.08 15.80 -24.58
C VAL A 151 -13.22 16.71 -25.05
N LYS A 152 -12.91 17.83 -25.72
CA LYS A 152 -13.94 18.72 -26.29
C LYS A 152 -14.76 18.07 -27.41
N ASN A 153 -14.19 17.13 -28.17
CA ASN A 153 -14.91 16.43 -29.25
C ASN A 153 -15.83 15.31 -28.74
N PHE A 154 -15.57 14.75 -27.55
CA PHE A 154 -16.42 13.69 -26.99
C PHE A 154 -17.68 14.24 -26.30
N SER A 155 -17.64 15.48 -25.81
CA SER A 155 -18.78 16.10 -25.11
C SER A 155 -19.87 16.65 -26.04
N THR A 156 -19.65 16.66 -27.36
CA THR A 156 -20.62 17.15 -28.36
C THR A 156 -21.46 16.04 -29.02
N THR A 157 -21.29 14.78 -28.63
CA THR A 157 -21.94 13.63 -29.33
C THR A 157 -23.06 12.98 -28.52
N TYR A 158 -23.45 13.52 -27.37
CA TYR A 158 -24.64 13.08 -26.63
C TYR A 158 -25.64 14.23 -26.54
N PRO A 159 -26.79 14.15 -27.26
CA PRO A 159 -27.89 15.12 -27.17
C PRO A 159 -28.66 15.03 -25.85
#